data_AF-A0A4R9IS69-F1
#
_entry.id   AF-A0A4R9IS69-F1
#
_cell.length_a   1.000
_cell.length_b   1.000
_cell.length_c   1.000
_cell.angle_alpha   90.00
_cell.angle_beta   90.00
_cell.angle_gamma   90.00
#
_symmetry.space_group_name_H-M   'P 1'
#
loop_
_entity.id
_entity.type
_entity.pdbx_description
1 polymer ?
#
loop_
_entity_poly.entity_id
_entity_poly.type
_entity_poly.pdbx_seq_one_letter_code
_entity_poly.pdbx_strand_id
1 'polypeptide(L)'
;MFLLATGVVFADRTKIYPSLHSLKMEVESWKEKKPSAQIKKQIRLHQSFLMEDETCHIEPASRISSVTYFRFSCQTDSEPLLIQFRSNQKRKMEVGKFQLRAIHHIGKKQYLEIETGLVVGETKTQARLNTDDTDLDYPSKKQIPVVTENKPTTGSYKPIQNPNLFYFKSISQNPKRRKEVPSNIEVFFDSSCPLEFIEKDQSFYWDQTVSFVFRITCIRDSAYSLIRVPSTASGDLVSSNTIWKDPKPGDHVLGTAVLKKITETQTFWEKIVLYYE
;
A
#
# COMPACT_ATOMS: atom_id res chain seq x y z
N MET A 1 8.82 70.87 30.26
CA MET A 1 8.24 70.14 29.12
C MET A 1 8.91 68.78 29.07
N PHE A 2 8.17 67.69 29.31
CA PHE A 2 8.71 66.33 29.39
C PHE A 2 8.73 65.67 28.00
N LEU A 3 9.85 65.03 27.64
CA LEU A 3 9.88 64.00 26.60
C LEU A 3 10.78 62.84 27.06
N LEU A 4 10.18 61.88 27.74
CA LEU A 4 10.78 60.57 27.99
C LEU A 4 10.62 59.71 26.74
N ALA A 5 11.71 59.47 26.01
CA ALA A 5 11.72 58.54 24.89
C ALA A 5 11.75 57.08 25.41
N THR A 6 10.59 56.52 25.75
CA THR A 6 10.45 55.09 26.06
C THR A 6 10.53 54.27 24.76
N GLY A 7 11.75 53.82 24.42
CA GLY A 7 11.95 52.83 23.37
C GLY A 7 11.35 51.50 23.79
N VAL A 8 10.14 51.20 23.30
CA VAL A 8 9.52 49.88 23.47
C VAL A 8 10.24 48.91 22.55
N VAL A 9 11.23 48.21 23.09
CA VAL A 9 11.84 47.06 22.42
C VAL A 9 10.77 45.96 22.37
N PHE A 10 10.17 45.78 21.20
CA PHE A 10 9.35 44.62 20.92
C PHE A 10 10.26 43.39 20.98
N ALA A 11 10.19 42.65 22.10
CA ALA A 11 10.77 41.32 22.21
C ALA A 11 10.06 40.43 21.19
N ASP A 12 10.72 40.21 20.05
CA ASP A 12 10.20 39.38 18.98
C ASP A 12 9.98 37.97 19.53
N ARG A 13 8.73 37.49 19.47
CA ARG A 13 8.35 36.19 20.04
C ARG A 13 8.82 35.09 19.11
N THR A 14 10.11 34.79 19.16
CA THR A 14 10.70 33.61 18.55
C THR A 14 9.90 32.39 19.00
N LYS A 15 9.18 31.76 18.06
CA LYS A 15 8.43 30.54 18.34
C LYS A 15 9.45 29.43 18.59
N ILE A 16 9.74 29.16 19.86
CA ILE A 16 10.62 28.05 20.26
C ILE A 16 9.90 26.75 19.88
N TYR A 17 10.36 26.10 18.82
CA TYR A 17 9.91 24.76 18.45
C TYR A 17 10.57 23.74 19.39
N PRO A 18 9.89 22.65 19.78
CA PRO A 18 10.52 21.60 20.59
C PRO A 18 11.57 20.85 19.75
N SER A 19 12.68 20.43 20.35
CA SER A 19 13.77 19.76 19.62
C SER A 19 13.39 18.36 19.15
N LEU A 20 13.93 17.95 18.01
CA LEU A 20 13.74 16.61 17.45
C LEU A 20 14.54 15.58 18.22
N HIS A 21 15.70 15.95 18.76
CA HIS A 21 16.46 15.08 19.65
C HIS A 21 15.63 14.65 20.87
N SER A 22 14.92 15.58 21.52
CA SER A 22 14.04 15.25 22.66
C SER A 22 12.88 14.34 22.24
N LEU A 23 12.30 14.57 21.05
CA LEU A 23 11.24 13.72 20.50
C LEU A 23 11.75 12.31 20.15
N LYS A 24 12.94 12.18 19.54
CA LYS A 24 13.59 10.90 19.24
C LYS A 24 13.74 10.07 20.51
N MET A 25 14.38 10.63 21.54
CA MET A 25 14.63 9.95 22.81
C MET A 25 13.32 9.52 23.50
N GLU A 26 12.27 10.35 23.44
CA GLU A 26 10.96 9.97 23.96
C GLU A 26 10.36 8.78 23.19
N VAL A 27 10.34 8.83 21.85
CA VAL A 27 9.73 7.78 21.03
C VAL A 27 10.53 6.46 21.07
N GLU A 28 11.86 6.51 21.12
CA GLU A 28 12.71 5.33 21.28
C GLU A 28 12.43 4.59 22.59
N SER A 29 12.13 5.32 23.67
CA SER A 29 11.78 4.73 24.97
C SER A 29 10.49 3.91 24.96
N TRP A 30 9.60 4.06 23.95
CA TRP A 30 8.32 3.34 23.88
C TRP A 30 8.47 1.86 23.52
N LYS A 31 9.67 1.42 23.14
CA LYS A 31 9.99 -0.02 23.02
C LYS A 31 9.89 -0.74 24.37
N GLU A 32 10.21 -0.02 25.45
CA GLU A 32 10.25 -0.56 26.82
C GLU A 32 9.11 -0.02 27.70
N LYS A 33 8.56 1.16 27.39
CA LYS A 33 7.66 1.93 28.25
C LYS A 33 6.40 2.38 27.52
N LYS A 34 5.37 2.79 28.27
CA LYS A 34 4.14 3.36 27.67
C LYS A 34 4.37 4.83 27.28
N PRO A 35 3.76 5.35 26.19
CA PRO A 35 3.89 6.76 25.81
C PRO A 35 3.44 7.71 26.93
N SER A 36 4.23 8.77 27.14
CA SER A 36 4.07 9.69 28.27
C SER A 36 2.76 10.49 28.21
N ALA A 37 2.47 11.24 29.28
CA ALA A 37 1.41 12.24 29.26
C ALA A 37 1.75 13.45 28.37
N GLN A 38 3.05 13.75 28.18
CA GLN A 38 3.54 14.90 27.42
C GLN A 38 3.30 14.72 25.92
N ILE A 39 3.70 13.59 25.32
CA ILE A 39 3.41 13.31 23.90
C ILE A 39 1.90 13.28 23.63
N LYS A 40 1.09 12.71 24.54
CA LYS A 40 -0.38 12.70 24.43
C LYS A 40 -0.95 14.12 24.46
N LYS A 41 -0.36 15.04 25.24
CA LYS A 41 -0.72 16.46 25.25
C LYS A 41 -0.29 17.14 23.94
N GLN A 42 0.92 16.91 23.45
CA GLN A 42 1.43 17.47 22.19
C GLN A 42 0.59 17.04 20.98
N ILE A 43 0.19 15.77 20.92
CA ILE A 43 -0.74 15.24 19.90
C ILE A 43 -2.10 15.95 19.96
N ARG A 44 -2.71 16.07 21.16
CA ARG A 44 -4.00 16.76 21.35
C ARG A 44 -3.95 18.25 20.97
N LEU A 45 -2.79 18.89 21.11
CA LEU A 45 -2.57 20.29 20.75
C LEU A 45 -2.14 20.48 19.28
N HIS A 46 -2.01 19.40 18.50
CA HIS A 46 -1.40 19.42 17.15
C HIS A 46 -0.07 20.20 17.13
N GLN A 47 0.78 19.92 18.13
CA GLN A 47 2.08 20.55 18.29
C GLN A 47 2.89 20.43 17.00
N SER A 48 3.35 21.56 16.50
CA SER A 48 4.19 21.64 15.30
C SER A 48 5.67 21.60 15.66
N PHE A 49 6.44 20.93 14.83
CA PHE A 49 7.88 20.72 14.92
C PHE A 49 8.53 21.09 13.57
N LEU A 50 9.81 21.46 13.58
CA LEU A 50 10.60 21.62 12.37
C LEU A 50 11.01 20.23 11.86
N MET A 51 11.13 20.02 10.54
CA MET A 51 11.58 18.76 9.95
C MET A 51 13.08 18.48 10.20
N GLU A 52 13.83 19.52 10.53
CA GLU A 52 15.27 19.54 10.73
C GLU A 52 15.59 20.50 11.88
N ASP A 53 16.51 20.09 12.76
CA ASP A 53 17.20 20.93 13.74
C ASP A 53 18.72 20.75 13.57
N GLU A 54 19.52 21.51 14.33
CA GLU A 54 20.99 21.51 14.21
C GLU A 54 21.66 20.14 14.45
N THR A 55 20.93 19.14 14.95
CA THR A 55 21.44 17.82 15.36
C THR A 55 20.73 16.64 14.72
N CYS A 56 19.56 16.85 14.12
CA CYS A 56 18.60 15.83 13.73
C CYS A 56 17.78 16.28 12.53
N HIS A 57 17.58 15.41 11.55
CA HIS A 57 16.53 15.58 10.53
C HIS A 57 15.63 14.35 10.40
N ILE A 58 14.40 14.58 9.94
CA ILE A 58 13.45 13.51 9.63
C ILE A 58 13.49 13.23 8.13
N GLU A 59 13.83 11.99 7.79
CA GLU A 59 13.90 11.52 6.40
C GLU A 59 12.99 10.29 6.17
N PRO A 60 12.44 10.13 4.95
CA PRO A 60 11.68 8.94 4.59
C PRO A 60 12.61 7.72 4.56
N ALA A 61 12.33 6.73 5.40
CA ALA A 61 13.11 5.50 5.50
C ALA A 61 12.60 4.42 4.54
N SER A 62 11.28 4.30 4.40
CA SER A 62 10.65 3.36 3.47
C SER A 62 9.19 3.75 3.20
N ARG A 63 8.59 3.15 2.18
CA ARG A 63 7.16 3.32 1.87
C ARG A 63 6.56 1.95 1.57
N ILE A 64 5.53 1.59 2.33
CA ILE A 64 4.82 0.31 2.18
C ILE A 64 3.35 0.64 1.91
N SER A 65 2.92 0.43 0.67
CA SER A 65 1.53 0.68 0.23
C SER A 65 1.08 2.13 0.49
N SER A 66 0.15 2.34 1.41
CA SER A 66 -0.39 3.66 1.80
C SER A 66 0.32 4.33 2.99
N VAL A 67 1.36 3.70 3.55
CA VAL A 67 2.12 4.20 4.71
C VAL A 67 3.54 4.58 4.29
N THR A 68 3.93 5.82 4.56
CA THR A 68 5.33 6.26 4.51
C THR A 68 5.91 6.18 5.91
N TYR A 69 7.05 5.51 6.07
CA TYR A 69 7.80 5.40 7.31
C TYR A 69 8.94 6.41 7.28
N PHE A 70 9.15 7.12 8.39
CA PHE A 70 10.24 8.07 8.57
C PHE A 70 11.12 7.68 9.75
N ARG A 71 12.40 8.06 9.69
CA ARG A 71 13.39 7.84 10.75
C ARG A 71 14.02 9.16 11.20
N PHE A 72 14.57 9.17 12.40
CA PHE A 72 15.32 10.30 12.96
C PHE A 72 16.81 10.12 12.63
N SER A 73 17.28 10.83 11.62
CA SER A 73 18.69 10.84 11.25
C SER A 73 19.44 11.83 12.15
N CYS A 74 20.05 11.30 13.21
CA CYS A 74 20.74 12.08 14.24
C CYS A 74 22.07 11.40 14.60
N GLN A 75 22.97 11.26 13.62
CA GLN A 75 24.28 10.58 13.72
C GLN A 75 24.25 9.05 13.95
N THR A 76 23.15 8.47 14.42
CA THR A 76 22.95 7.01 14.52
C THR A 76 21.82 6.52 13.60
N ASP A 77 22.04 5.36 12.96
CA ASP A 77 21.01 4.64 12.21
C ASP A 77 19.88 4.22 13.17
N SER A 78 18.82 5.02 13.19
CA SER A 78 17.60 4.72 13.95
C SER A 78 16.64 3.89 13.11
N GLU A 79 15.94 2.96 13.76
CA GLU A 79 14.78 2.30 13.15
C GLU A 79 13.70 3.33 12.80
N PRO A 80 12.89 3.12 11.75
CA PRO A 80 11.73 3.96 11.51
C PRO A 80 10.72 3.83 12.65
N LEU A 81 10.47 4.95 13.33
CA LEU A 81 9.53 5.06 14.46
C LEU A 81 8.37 6.03 14.17
N LEU A 82 8.44 6.73 13.04
CA LEU A 82 7.44 7.68 12.59
C LEU A 82 6.71 7.15 11.36
N ILE A 83 5.42 7.45 11.23
CA ILE A 83 4.60 7.05 10.06
C ILE A 83 3.71 8.19 9.57
N GLN A 84 3.33 8.15 8.30
CA GLN A 84 2.30 9.00 7.71
C GLN A 84 1.38 8.17 6.81
N PHE A 85 0.07 8.30 6.99
CA PHE A 85 -0.93 7.67 6.12
C PHE A 85 -1.31 8.59 4.96
N ARG A 86 -1.27 8.08 3.73
CA ARG A 86 -1.66 8.83 2.52
C ARG A 86 -3.09 9.39 2.58
N SER A 87 -4.01 8.72 3.25
CA SER A 87 -5.41 9.15 3.44
C SER A 87 -5.58 10.45 4.23
N ASN A 88 -4.56 10.82 5.02
CA ASN A 88 -4.65 11.89 6.01
C ASN A 88 -4.03 13.21 5.53
N GLN A 89 -3.50 13.26 4.29
CA GLN A 89 -2.96 14.46 3.63
C GLN A 89 -4.05 15.46 3.22
N LYS A 90 -4.87 15.92 4.18
CA LYS A 90 -6.04 16.80 3.94
C LYS A 90 -5.75 18.28 4.15
N ARG A 91 -4.57 18.65 4.66
CA ARG A 91 -4.19 20.04 4.95
C ARG A 91 -2.92 20.42 4.21
N LYS A 92 -2.91 21.61 3.59
CA LYS A 92 -1.67 22.27 3.17
C LYS A 92 -0.90 22.66 4.42
N MET A 93 0.10 21.86 4.78
CA MET A 93 1.06 22.21 5.84
C MET A 93 2.21 23.04 5.27
N GLU A 94 2.81 23.86 6.13
CA GLU A 94 4.01 24.62 5.80
C GLU A 94 5.18 23.67 5.50
N VAL A 95 5.92 23.96 4.42
CA VAL A 95 7.11 23.20 4.02
C VAL A 95 8.17 23.32 5.12
N GLY A 96 8.88 22.23 5.40
CA GLY A 96 9.86 22.18 6.49
C GLY A 96 9.26 21.99 7.90
N LYS A 97 7.94 21.76 8.02
CA LYS A 97 7.28 21.47 9.31
C LYS A 97 6.46 20.19 9.27
N PHE A 98 6.29 19.61 10.46
CA PHE A 98 5.37 18.49 10.69
C PHE A 98 4.57 18.66 11.98
N GLN A 99 3.47 17.92 12.10
CA GLN A 99 2.58 17.91 13.26
C GLN A 99 2.36 16.48 13.75
N LEU A 100 2.22 16.31 15.06
CA LEU A 100 1.87 15.03 15.67
C LEU A 100 0.36 14.77 15.55
N ARG A 101 0.00 13.53 15.17
CA ARG A 101 -1.40 13.14 14.92
C ARG A 101 -1.95 12.05 15.83
N ALA A 102 -1.23 10.95 16.01
CA ALA A 102 -1.70 9.81 16.79
C ALA A 102 -0.54 8.85 17.15
N ILE A 103 -0.82 7.85 17.98
CA ILE A 103 0.11 6.74 18.25
C ILE A 103 -0.57 5.46 17.77
N HIS A 104 0.15 4.64 17.00
CA HIS A 104 -0.36 3.41 16.41
C HIS A 104 0.45 2.20 16.88
N HIS A 105 -0.23 1.08 17.08
CA HIS A 105 0.37 -0.21 17.39
C HIS A 105 0.31 -1.09 16.15
N ILE A 106 1.45 -1.38 15.54
CA ILE A 106 1.56 -2.22 14.35
C ILE A 106 2.43 -3.42 14.69
N GLY A 107 1.79 -4.59 14.82
CA GLY A 107 2.43 -5.79 15.35
C GLY A 107 2.88 -5.58 16.81
N LYS A 108 4.18 -5.77 17.06
CA LYS A 108 4.80 -5.54 18.39
C LYS A 108 5.42 -4.14 18.56
N LYS A 109 5.41 -3.29 17.52
CA LYS A 109 6.04 -1.97 17.54
C LYS A 109 5.01 -0.84 17.67
N GLN A 110 5.42 0.25 18.32
CA GLN A 110 4.65 1.48 18.43
C GLN A 110 5.23 2.51 17.46
N TYR A 111 4.35 3.25 16.79
CA TYR A 111 4.71 4.27 15.81
C TYR A 111 3.99 5.58 16.11
N LEU A 112 4.68 6.70 15.94
CA LEU A 112 4.10 8.04 16.05
C LEU A 112 3.65 8.51 14.66
N GLU A 113 2.35 8.77 14.49
CA GLU A 113 1.83 9.36 13.25
C GLU A 113 2.19 10.84 13.20
N ILE A 114 2.83 11.23 12.10
CA ILE A 114 3.15 12.60 11.73
C ILE A 114 2.39 13.00 10.46
N GLU A 115 2.06 14.27 10.36
CA GLU A 115 1.60 14.91 9.12
C GLU A 115 2.70 15.88 8.67
N THR A 116 3.19 15.72 7.45
CA THR A 116 4.26 16.55 6.85
C THR A 116 3.73 17.30 5.63
N GLY A 117 4.29 18.49 5.36
CA GLY A 117 4.07 19.20 4.08
C GLY A 117 4.74 18.58 2.86
N LEU A 118 5.55 17.52 3.04
CA LEU A 118 6.23 16.82 1.95
C LEU A 118 5.25 16.00 1.09
N VAL A 119 5.00 16.47 -0.13
CA VAL A 119 4.46 15.63 -1.21
C VAL A 119 5.58 14.69 -1.65
N VAL A 120 5.55 13.44 -1.19
CA VAL A 120 6.52 12.39 -1.59
C VAL A 120 6.21 11.96 -3.02
N GLY A 121 6.70 12.76 -3.96
CA GLY A 121 6.46 12.66 -5.39
C GLY A 121 7.01 13.86 -6.17
N GLU A 122 8.30 14.18 -6.00
CA GLU A 122 9.15 14.91 -6.97
C GLU A 122 10.59 15.07 -6.41
N THR A 123 11.39 14.00 -6.42
CA THR A 123 12.86 14.14 -6.43
C THR A 123 13.33 14.08 -7.88
N LYS A 124 13.67 15.25 -8.43
CA LYS A 124 14.31 15.37 -9.74
C LYS A 124 15.72 14.78 -9.65
N THR A 125 15.97 13.72 -10.42
CA THR A 125 17.34 13.31 -10.77
C THR A 125 17.49 13.46 -12.28
N GLN A 126 18.59 14.08 -12.70
CA GLN A 126 18.78 14.56 -14.07
C GLN A 126 19.01 13.40 -15.06
N ALA A 127 18.62 13.62 -16.31
CA ALA A 127 18.81 12.66 -17.39
C ALA A 127 20.30 12.37 -17.65
N ARG A 128 20.63 11.07 -17.80
CA ARG A 128 21.69 10.59 -18.70
C ARG A 128 21.15 9.39 -19.48
N LEU A 129 21.79 9.15 -20.64
CA LEU A 129 21.30 8.35 -21.75
C LEU A 129 21.07 6.87 -21.45
N ASN A 130 20.21 6.25 -22.27
CA ASN A 130 20.11 4.81 -22.46
C ASN A 130 21.46 4.16 -22.78
N THR A 131 21.69 2.96 -22.24
CA THR A 131 22.12 1.77 -23.01
C THR A 131 21.73 0.51 -22.25
N ASP A 132 20.77 -0.21 -22.84
CA ASP A 132 20.67 -1.67 -23.00
C ASP A 132 20.81 -2.69 -21.84
N ASP A 133 20.44 -3.91 -22.22
CA ASP A 133 20.06 -5.13 -21.49
C ASP A 133 20.97 -5.72 -20.39
N THR A 134 20.36 -6.62 -19.60
CA THR A 134 20.94 -7.60 -18.66
C THR A 134 21.77 -7.11 -17.46
N ASP A 135 21.15 -7.05 -16.27
CA ASP A 135 21.52 -7.87 -15.09
C ASP A 135 20.60 -7.61 -13.88
N LEU A 136 19.96 -8.67 -13.35
CA LEU A 136 19.08 -8.61 -12.16
C LEU A 136 19.79 -9.19 -10.93
N ASP A 137 20.50 -8.32 -10.21
CA ASP A 137 21.27 -8.68 -9.03
C ASP A 137 20.36 -8.86 -7.79
N TYR A 138 20.22 -10.10 -7.29
CA TYR A 138 19.34 -10.46 -6.16
C TYR A 138 20.11 -10.52 -4.83
N PRO A 139 19.77 -9.70 -3.80
CA PRO A 139 20.41 -9.80 -2.48
C PRO A 139 19.91 -11.01 -1.67
N SER A 140 20.84 -11.64 -0.96
CA SER A 140 20.73 -13.01 -0.42
C SER A 140 19.97 -13.16 0.91
N LYS A 141 19.47 -14.37 1.16
CA LYS A 141 18.94 -14.82 2.48
C LYS A 141 19.98 -14.66 3.60
N LYS A 142 19.51 -14.38 4.83
CA LYS A 142 20.18 -14.73 6.09
C LYS A 142 19.34 -15.76 6.86
N GLN A 143 19.98 -16.58 7.69
CA GLN A 143 19.46 -17.87 8.19
C GLN A 143 19.96 -18.16 9.62
N ILE A 144 19.27 -19.07 10.35
CA ILE A 144 19.72 -19.81 11.58
C ILE A 144 19.70 -19.00 12.91
N PRO A 145 19.53 -19.59 14.13
CA PRO A 145 19.14 -20.95 14.59
C PRO A 145 17.76 -20.97 15.34
N VAL A 146 17.07 -22.05 15.78
CA VAL A 146 17.37 -23.43 16.25
C VAL A 146 17.79 -23.55 17.74
N VAL A 147 17.13 -24.28 18.66
CA VAL A 147 15.79 -24.94 18.76
C VAL A 147 15.48 -25.18 20.26
N THR A 148 14.21 -25.10 20.71
CA THR A 148 13.67 -25.98 21.79
C THR A 148 12.12 -26.02 21.81
N GLU A 149 11.58 -27.12 22.32
CA GLU A 149 10.32 -27.76 21.94
C GLU A 149 8.98 -27.29 22.59
N ASN A 150 7.89 -27.75 21.96
CA ASN A 150 6.59 -28.17 22.55
C ASN A 150 5.57 -27.14 23.08
N LYS A 151 4.77 -26.57 22.17
CA LYS A 151 3.29 -26.53 22.29
C LYS A 151 2.61 -26.21 20.94
N PRO A 152 1.47 -26.83 20.58
CA PRO A 152 0.76 -26.49 19.34
C PRO A 152 -0.09 -25.23 19.52
N THR A 153 0.12 -24.23 18.68
CA THR A 153 -0.76 -23.06 18.56
C THR A 153 -1.09 -22.75 17.10
N THR A 154 -2.39 -22.69 16.84
CA THR A 154 -2.99 -22.37 15.54
C THR A 154 -2.58 -20.98 15.08
N GLY A 155 -1.89 -20.88 13.94
CA GLY A 155 -1.39 -19.59 13.47
C GLY A 155 -0.34 -19.66 12.37
N SER A 156 -0.48 -20.58 11.41
CA SER A 156 0.37 -20.58 10.21
C SER A 156 0.10 -19.32 9.38
N TYR A 157 0.88 -18.26 9.62
CA TYR A 157 0.98 -17.14 8.70
C TYR A 157 1.71 -17.64 7.45
N LYS A 158 0.94 -18.17 6.50
CA LYS A 158 1.43 -18.37 5.14
C LYS A 158 1.77 -16.99 4.57
N PRO A 159 2.98 -16.77 4.01
CA PRO A 159 3.27 -15.56 3.26
C PRO A 159 2.18 -15.38 2.19
N ILE A 160 1.67 -14.16 2.02
CA ILE A 160 0.70 -13.88 0.96
C ILE A 160 1.47 -13.91 -0.37
N GLN A 161 1.50 -15.09 -1.00
CA GLN A 161 2.20 -15.33 -2.27
C GLN A 161 1.60 -14.51 -3.43
N ASN A 162 0.31 -14.16 -3.31
CA ASN A 162 -0.42 -13.40 -4.32
C ASN A 162 -1.23 -12.24 -3.68
N PRO A 163 -0.61 -11.05 -3.51
CA PRO A 163 -1.23 -9.94 -2.80
C PRO A 163 -2.40 -9.31 -3.56
N ASN A 164 -2.40 -9.33 -4.90
CA ASN A 164 -3.45 -8.74 -5.71
C ASN A 164 -4.70 -9.62 -5.72
N LEU A 165 -4.56 -10.95 -5.78
CA LEU A 165 -5.66 -11.90 -5.59
C LEU A 165 -6.26 -11.81 -4.20
N PHE A 166 -5.42 -11.69 -3.16
CA PHE A 166 -5.88 -11.49 -1.78
C PHE A 166 -6.67 -10.16 -1.64
N TYR A 167 -6.15 -9.07 -2.22
CA TYR A 167 -6.85 -7.78 -2.24
C TYR A 167 -8.20 -7.90 -2.97
N PHE A 168 -8.22 -8.48 -4.18
CA PHE A 168 -9.43 -8.70 -4.98
C PHE A 168 -10.49 -9.51 -4.21
N LYS A 169 -10.10 -10.62 -3.59
CA LYS A 169 -10.99 -11.43 -2.74
C LYS A 169 -11.59 -10.61 -1.58
N SER A 170 -10.80 -9.70 -1.00
CA SER A 170 -11.26 -8.87 0.12
C SER A 170 -12.24 -7.76 -0.28
N ILE A 171 -12.22 -7.28 -1.53
CA ILE A 171 -13.14 -6.24 -2.04
C ILE A 171 -14.42 -6.84 -2.65
N SER A 172 -14.34 -8.03 -3.25
CA SER A 172 -15.53 -8.76 -3.72
C SER A 172 -16.40 -9.18 -2.53
N GLN A 173 -15.80 -9.69 -1.45
CA GLN A 173 -16.52 -10.07 -0.23
C GLN A 173 -17.02 -8.90 0.63
N ASN A 174 -16.38 -7.72 0.59
CA ASN A 174 -16.74 -6.59 1.46
C ASN A 174 -17.14 -5.31 0.68
N PRO A 175 -18.45 -4.99 0.57
CA PRO A 175 -18.93 -3.79 -0.14
C PRO A 175 -18.30 -2.48 0.32
N LYS A 176 -17.96 -2.34 1.61
CA LYS A 176 -17.40 -1.09 2.15
C LYS A 176 -16.01 -0.78 1.58
N ARG A 177 -15.24 -1.81 1.19
CA ARG A 177 -13.89 -1.65 0.62
C ARG A 177 -13.89 -1.30 -0.87
N ARG A 178 -15.03 -1.42 -1.57
CA ARG A 178 -15.13 -1.16 -3.01
C ARG A 178 -14.99 0.32 -3.38
N LYS A 179 -15.27 1.23 -2.44
CA LYS A 179 -15.19 2.70 -2.66
C LYS A 179 -13.76 3.21 -2.91
N GLU A 180 -12.75 2.43 -2.57
CA GLU A 180 -11.33 2.83 -2.65
C GLU A 180 -10.55 2.00 -3.66
N VAL A 181 -11.23 1.24 -4.54
CA VAL A 181 -10.59 0.32 -5.50
C VAL A 181 -9.87 1.12 -6.58
N PRO A 182 -8.53 1.02 -6.68
CA PRO A 182 -7.79 1.56 -7.82
C PRO A 182 -8.22 0.85 -9.10
N SER A 183 -8.39 1.62 -10.18
CA SER A 183 -8.39 1.06 -11.53
C SER A 183 -7.00 0.51 -11.87
N ASN A 184 -6.94 -0.48 -12.76
CA ASN A 184 -5.73 -1.07 -13.32
C ASN A 184 -4.95 -1.98 -12.33
N ILE A 185 -5.63 -2.60 -11.37
CA ILE A 185 -5.02 -3.69 -10.58
C ILE A 185 -4.95 -4.95 -11.43
N GLU A 186 -3.75 -5.44 -11.66
CA GLU A 186 -3.50 -6.73 -12.31
C GLU A 186 -3.63 -7.87 -11.29
N VAL A 187 -4.67 -8.72 -11.46
CA VAL A 187 -4.95 -9.86 -10.60
C VAL A 187 -4.49 -11.13 -11.30
N PHE A 188 -3.56 -11.86 -10.69
CA PHE A 188 -3.19 -13.21 -11.11
C PHE A 188 -4.09 -14.24 -10.39
N PHE A 189 -4.70 -15.13 -11.16
CA PHE A 189 -5.48 -16.28 -10.71
C PHE A 189 -4.57 -17.50 -10.78
N ASP A 190 -3.96 -17.82 -9.64
CA ASP A 190 -3.10 -18.98 -9.44
C ASP A 190 -3.91 -20.23 -9.05
N SER A 191 -3.25 -21.36 -8.82
CA SER A 191 -3.89 -22.63 -8.41
C SER A 191 -4.60 -22.59 -7.04
N SER A 192 -4.50 -21.50 -6.26
CA SER A 192 -5.34 -21.27 -5.07
C SER A 192 -6.69 -20.62 -5.39
N CYS A 193 -6.83 -20.06 -6.60
CA CYS A 193 -8.06 -19.49 -7.13
C CYS A 193 -8.11 -19.53 -8.67
N PRO A 194 -8.07 -20.73 -9.30
CA PRO A 194 -8.14 -20.84 -10.75
C PRO A 194 -9.48 -20.32 -11.31
N LEU A 195 -9.49 -20.07 -12.62
CA LEU A 195 -10.69 -19.77 -13.38
C LEU A 195 -11.30 -21.08 -13.91
N GLU A 196 -12.55 -21.32 -13.58
CA GLU A 196 -13.32 -22.51 -13.98
C GLU A 196 -14.20 -22.17 -15.18
N PHE A 197 -14.02 -22.83 -16.33
CA PHE A 197 -14.86 -22.58 -17.50
C PHE A 197 -16.31 -23.02 -17.23
N ILE A 198 -17.27 -22.17 -17.62
CA ILE A 198 -18.71 -22.42 -17.43
C ILE A 198 -19.39 -22.65 -18.78
N GLU A 199 -19.33 -21.67 -19.68
CA GLU A 199 -20.06 -21.72 -20.94
C GLU A 199 -19.53 -20.73 -21.99
N LYS A 200 -19.96 -20.95 -23.25
CA LYS A 200 -19.69 -20.05 -24.38
C LYS A 200 -20.91 -19.13 -24.57
N ASP A 201 -20.83 -17.91 -24.03
CA ASP A 201 -21.85 -16.86 -24.13
C ASP A 201 -21.74 -16.18 -25.51
N GLN A 202 -22.66 -16.55 -26.40
CA GLN A 202 -22.81 -15.99 -27.74
C GLN A 202 -23.97 -14.98 -27.74
N SER A 203 -23.64 -13.69 -27.64
CA SER A 203 -24.64 -12.61 -27.63
C SER A 203 -25.24 -12.36 -29.02
N PHE A 204 -26.24 -13.17 -29.40
CA PHE A 204 -26.84 -13.21 -30.74
C PHE A 204 -27.46 -11.88 -31.23
N TYR A 205 -27.77 -10.92 -30.35
CA TYR A 205 -28.72 -9.84 -30.63
C TYR A 205 -28.14 -8.43 -30.85
N TRP A 206 -26.83 -8.20 -30.69
CA TRP A 206 -26.27 -6.83 -30.80
C TRP A 206 -24.83 -6.74 -31.30
N ASP A 207 -23.93 -7.63 -30.87
CA ASP A 207 -22.59 -7.80 -31.44
C ASP A 207 -22.28 -9.29 -31.57
N GLN A 208 -21.75 -9.73 -32.71
CA GLN A 208 -21.33 -11.13 -32.94
C GLN A 208 -20.09 -11.54 -32.13
N THR A 209 -19.75 -10.80 -31.07
CA THR A 209 -18.68 -11.14 -30.13
C THR A 209 -19.04 -12.38 -29.32
N VAL A 210 -18.44 -13.49 -29.70
CA VAL A 210 -18.36 -14.70 -28.88
C VAL A 210 -17.55 -14.37 -27.62
N SER A 211 -18.07 -14.76 -26.45
CA SER A 211 -17.32 -14.69 -25.20
C SER A 211 -17.36 -16.01 -24.46
N PHE A 212 -16.30 -16.29 -23.70
CA PHE A 212 -16.16 -17.47 -22.88
C PHE A 212 -16.28 -17.04 -21.41
N VAL A 213 -17.24 -17.62 -20.69
CA VAL A 213 -17.54 -17.28 -19.30
C VAL A 213 -16.79 -18.22 -18.39
N PHE A 214 -16.01 -17.66 -17.48
CA PHE A 214 -15.36 -18.40 -16.40
C PHE A 214 -15.85 -17.91 -15.04
N ARG A 215 -15.71 -18.80 -14.04
CA ARG A 215 -16.02 -18.55 -12.64
C ARG A 215 -14.74 -18.55 -11.82
N ILE A 216 -14.57 -17.51 -11.01
CA ILE A 216 -13.45 -17.35 -10.08
C ILE A 216 -13.72 -18.25 -8.86
N THR A 217 -13.01 -19.38 -8.80
CA THR A 217 -13.29 -20.49 -7.85
C THR A 217 -13.23 -20.09 -6.38
N CYS A 218 -12.38 -19.15 -5.98
CA CYS A 218 -12.25 -18.74 -4.58
C CYS A 218 -13.31 -17.74 -4.09
N ILE A 219 -14.25 -17.32 -4.94
CA ILE A 219 -15.38 -16.43 -4.61
C ILE A 219 -16.72 -16.87 -5.25
N ARG A 220 -16.93 -18.18 -5.49
CA ARG A 220 -18.11 -18.76 -6.17
C ARG A 220 -19.46 -18.20 -5.74
N ASP A 221 -19.66 -17.93 -4.45
CA ASP A 221 -20.93 -17.43 -3.87
C ASP A 221 -21.15 -15.92 -4.05
N SER A 222 -20.36 -15.27 -4.93
CA SER A 222 -20.36 -13.82 -5.12
C SER A 222 -20.85 -13.43 -6.50
N ALA A 223 -21.61 -12.32 -6.58
CA ALA A 223 -22.01 -11.70 -7.85
C ALA A 223 -20.82 -11.25 -8.72
N TYR A 224 -19.62 -11.13 -8.12
CA TYR A 224 -18.37 -10.75 -8.78
C TYR A 224 -17.54 -11.95 -9.25
N SER A 225 -18.08 -13.17 -9.16
CA SER A 225 -17.38 -14.41 -9.50
C SER A 225 -17.22 -14.65 -10.99
N LEU A 226 -17.98 -13.97 -11.85
CA LEU A 226 -17.94 -14.18 -13.29
C LEU A 226 -16.95 -13.25 -13.99
N ILE A 227 -16.22 -13.83 -14.94
CA ILE A 227 -15.31 -13.13 -15.85
C ILE A 227 -15.61 -13.58 -17.28
N ARG A 228 -15.78 -12.61 -18.19
CA ARG A 228 -16.02 -12.87 -19.62
C ARG A 228 -14.74 -12.59 -20.39
N VAL A 229 -14.22 -13.61 -21.07
CA VAL A 229 -13.06 -13.52 -21.96
C VAL A 229 -13.57 -13.40 -23.39
N PRO A 230 -13.26 -12.32 -24.13
CA PRO A 230 -13.64 -12.21 -25.54
C PRO A 230 -12.88 -13.25 -26.37
N SER A 231 -13.52 -13.77 -27.42
CA SER A 231 -12.84 -14.60 -28.41
C SER A 231 -11.84 -13.81 -29.25
N THR A 232 -11.01 -14.52 -30.01
CA THR A 232 -10.33 -13.97 -31.19
C THR A 232 -11.35 -13.57 -32.27
N ALA A 233 -10.87 -12.89 -33.31
CA ALA A 233 -11.65 -12.62 -34.52
C ALA A 233 -12.11 -13.90 -35.27
N SER A 234 -11.49 -15.05 -35.01
CA SER A 234 -11.92 -16.36 -35.53
C SER A 234 -12.99 -17.06 -34.66
N GLY A 235 -13.38 -16.48 -33.51
CA GLY A 235 -14.33 -17.08 -32.59
C GLY A 235 -13.74 -18.09 -31.60
N ASP A 236 -12.40 -18.17 -31.54
CA ASP A 236 -11.64 -19.10 -30.72
C ASP A 236 -11.28 -18.53 -29.34
N LEU A 237 -11.07 -19.42 -28.38
CA LEU A 237 -10.47 -19.12 -27.08
C LEU A 237 -8.94 -19.30 -27.16
N VAL A 238 -8.18 -18.40 -26.54
CA VAL A 238 -6.71 -18.49 -26.48
C VAL A 238 -6.22 -18.65 -25.05
N SER A 239 -5.36 -19.64 -24.84
CA SER A 239 -4.61 -19.87 -23.59
C SER A 239 -3.14 -20.12 -23.91
N SER A 240 -2.22 -19.48 -23.16
CA SER A 240 -0.77 -19.54 -23.39
C SER A 240 -0.35 -19.31 -24.86
N ASN A 241 -0.98 -18.35 -25.54
CA ASN A 241 -0.80 -18.05 -26.99
C ASN A 241 -1.17 -19.18 -27.96
N THR A 242 -1.92 -20.19 -27.51
CA THR A 242 -2.44 -21.28 -28.35
C THR A 242 -3.97 -21.33 -28.33
N ILE A 243 -4.58 -21.84 -29.40
CA ILE A 243 -6.04 -21.98 -29.46
C ILE A 243 -6.46 -23.14 -28.55
N TRP A 244 -7.25 -22.83 -27.52
CA TRP A 244 -7.88 -23.83 -26.67
C TRP A 244 -9.13 -24.35 -27.38
N LYS A 245 -8.97 -25.53 -28.00
CA LYS A 245 -10.05 -26.25 -28.67
C LYS A 245 -10.93 -26.95 -27.63
N ASP A 246 -12.24 -26.80 -27.79
CA ASP A 246 -13.30 -27.47 -27.03
C ASP A 246 -13.14 -27.47 -25.49
N PRO A 247 -13.08 -26.28 -24.83
CA PRO A 247 -13.14 -26.19 -23.37
C PRO A 247 -14.46 -26.77 -22.83
N LYS A 248 -14.38 -27.55 -21.76
CA LYS A 248 -15.52 -28.24 -21.12
C LYS A 248 -15.90 -27.58 -19.79
N PRO A 249 -17.20 -27.48 -19.46
CA PRO A 249 -17.62 -26.91 -18.18
C PRO A 249 -16.96 -27.64 -17.00
N GLY A 250 -16.30 -26.89 -16.11
CA GLY A 250 -15.49 -27.42 -15.02
C GLY A 250 -13.99 -27.50 -15.30
N ASP A 251 -13.53 -27.27 -16.54
CA ASP A 251 -12.09 -27.16 -16.84
C ASP A 251 -11.49 -25.95 -16.11
N HIS A 252 -10.32 -26.14 -15.48
CA HIS A 252 -9.59 -25.07 -14.81
C HIS A 252 -8.50 -24.48 -15.71
N VAL A 253 -8.28 -23.17 -15.54
CA VAL A 253 -7.21 -22.43 -16.22
C VAL A 253 -6.67 -21.36 -15.28
N LEU A 254 -5.38 -21.06 -15.38
CA LEU A 254 -4.78 -19.92 -14.70
C LEU A 254 -4.99 -18.67 -15.56
N GLY A 255 -4.84 -17.49 -14.97
CA GLY A 255 -5.04 -16.27 -15.75
C GLY A 255 -4.58 -14.99 -15.08
N THR A 256 -4.38 -13.96 -15.88
CA THR A 256 -4.15 -12.60 -15.41
C THR A 256 -5.27 -11.71 -15.93
N ALA A 257 -5.92 -10.95 -15.05
CA ALA A 257 -6.96 -9.99 -15.43
C ALA A 257 -6.70 -8.61 -14.83
N VAL A 258 -6.77 -7.57 -15.67
CA VAL A 258 -6.64 -6.17 -15.26
C VAL A 258 -8.01 -5.65 -14.85
N LEU A 259 -8.17 -5.30 -13.58
CA LEU A 259 -9.41 -4.80 -13.00
C LEU A 259 -9.69 -3.37 -13.48
N LYS A 260 -10.74 -3.19 -14.28
CA LYS A 260 -11.18 -1.89 -14.78
C LYS A 260 -12.08 -1.18 -13.77
N LYS A 261 -13.11 -1.89 -13.29
CA LYS A 261 -14.14 -1.37 -12.38
C LYS A 261 -14.86 -2.52 -11.68
N ILE A 262 -15.31 -2.30 -10.44
CA ILE A 262 -16.30 -3.16 -9.79
C ILE A 262 -17.58 -2.34 -9.55
N THR A 263 -18.75 -2.89 -9.88
CA THR A 263 -20.06 -2.29 -9.58
C THR A 263 -20.73 -3.04 -8.43
N GLU A 264 -21.98 -2.70 -8.13
CA GLU A 264 -22.80 -3.45 -7.17
C GLU A 264 -23.17 -4.84 -7.71
N THR A 265 -23.22 -5.02 -9.03
CA THR A 265 -23.72 -6.24 -9.68
C THR A 265 -22.64 -7.12 -10.32
N GLN A 266 -21.54 -6.54 -10.82
CA GLN A 266 -20.52 -7.31 -11.55
C GLN A 266 -19.12 -6.67 -11.52
N THR A 267 -18.13 -7.42 -11.99
CA THR A 267 -16.76 -6.91 -12.20
C THR A 267 -16.48 -6.74 -13.68
N PHE A 268 -15.90 -5.59 -14.03
CA PHE A 268 -15.43 -5.26 -15.37
C PHE A 268 -13.91 -5.37 -15.42
N TRP A 269 -13.44 -6.12 -16.40
CA TRP A 269 -12.04 -6.37 -16.69
C TRP A 269 -11.65 -5.62 -17.96
N GLU A 270 -10.42 -5.11 -18.02
CA GLU A 270 -9.91 -4.38 -19.19
C GLU A 270 -9.16 -5.28 -20.16
N LYS A 271 -8.31 -6.16 -19.62
CA LYS A 271 -7.53 -7.15 -20.35
C LYS A 271 -7.55 -8.44 -19.55
N ILE A 272 -7.65 -9.56 -20.25
CA ILE A 272 -7.58 -10.89 -19.66
C ILE A 272 -6.64 -11.74 -20.51
N VAL A 273 -5.76 -12.49 -19.87
CA VAL A 273 -4.84 -13.45 -20.50
C VAL A 273 -4.98 -14.77 -19.75
N LEU A 274 -5.17 -15.87 -20.46
CA LEU A 274 -5.27 -17.20 -19.88
C LEU A 274 -3.96 -17.96 -20.05
N TYR A 275 -3.64 -18.83 -19.09
CA TYR A 275 -2.50 -19.72 -19.11
C TYR A 275 -2.93 -21.12 -18.67
N TYR A 276 -2.41 -22.16 -19.34
CA TYR A 276 -2.55 -23.52 -18.83
C TYR A 276 -1.96 -23.65 -17.42
N GLU A 277 -2.54 -24.57 -16.64
CA GLU A 277 -2.06 -25.00 -15.33
C GLU A 277 -0.81 -25.88 -15.43
#